data_AF-A0A5C5ZLM9-F1
#
_entry.id   AF-A0A5C5ZLM9-F1
#
_cell.length_a   1.000
_cell.length_b   1.000
_cell.length_c   1.000
_cell.angle_alpha   90.00
_cell.angle_beta   90.00
_cell.angle_gamma   90.00
#
_symmetry.space_group_name_H-M   'P 1'
#
loop_
_entity.id
_entity.type
_entity.pdbx_description
1 polymer ?
#
loop_
_entity_poly.entity_id
_entity_poly.type
_entity_poly.pdbx_seq_one_letter_code
_entity_poly.pdbx_strand_id
1 'polypeptide(L)'
;MSATFRWYCRRHLGVLLLILFVSTGGLVLPGCTPKVIVRKSPTDQDRGVRYYRPKPYLKIEPAEVAVNKTQSSLVPGLVRISLVYMPDFSEEYSISVRSGCGIADVGIKLEDGWNLTEISQELDSQTDENVEAIGSLLSAAGGLIPTSAADRSAENVSFTVPARNVPIGFYESVVGRDSCNVKRLYGFRYLGFMPFAGCPVEMNGHSHASCQDPSLCGQHPAGSLYGLTFVGGEMVFQSLDVMAVTPAVSAESLSEKQPTRSDVDAEHRSSGNEPDELKPPIATVDVSQLTLELRAYLTELGVDLTMLNAEAQDGVTLVRVVLPNASAVMPVRQAIDDWLVRRYSSREPFEVQLSIGAEG
;
A
#
# COMPACT_ATOMS: atom_id res chain seq x y z
N MET A 1 11.26 -23.52 2.73
CA MET A 1 11.69 -24.83 2.19
C MET A 1 13.21 -24.82 2.18
N SER A 2 13.90 -25.79 2.79
CA SER A 2 15.37 -25.82 2.82
C SER A 2 15.86 -26.89 1.85
N ALA A 3 16.70 -26.52 0.88
CA ALA A 3 17.27 -27.44 -0.09
C ALA A 3 18.79 -27.42 0.03
N THR A 4 19.36 -28.51 0.53
CA THR A 4 20.81 -28.70 0.62
C THR A 4 21.28 -29.49 -0.60
N PHE A 5 22.06 -28.87 -1.48
CA PHE A 5 22.60 -29.53 -2.67
C PHE A 5 24.04 -29.95 -2.43
N ARG A 6 24.26 -31.26 -2.18
CA ARG A 6 25.59 -31.82 -2.04
C ARG A 6 26.09 -32.37 -3.37
N TRP A 7 27.02 -31.66 -4.02
CA TRP A 7 27.61 -32.07 -5.29
C TRP A 7 28.95 -32.78 -5.07
N TYR A 8 29.00 -34.09 -5.31
CA TYR A 8 30.25 -34.83 -5.33
C TYR A 8 30.91 -34.73 -6.70
N CYS A 9 32.03 -34.02 -6.79
CA CYS A 9 32.90 -34.08 -7.96
C CYS A 9 33.57 -35.47 -7.99
N ARG A 10 32.97 -36.41 -8.72
CA ARG A 10 33.49 -37.78 -8.89
C ARG A 10 34.78 -37.71 -9.72
N ARG A 11 35.93 -37.52 -9.06
CA ARG A 11 37.26 -37.69 -9.66
C ARG A 11 37.36 -39.11 -10.21
N HIS A 12 37.13 -39.30 -11.50
CA HIS A 12 37.69 -40.43 -12.23
C HIS A 12 39.20 -40.19 -12.32
N LEU A 13 39.90 -40.56 -11.25
CA LEU A 13 41.36 -40.66 -11.21
C LEU A 13 41.74 -41.90 -12.05
N GLY A 14 41.68 -41.74 -13.37
CA GLY A 14 42.25 -42.68 -14.32
C GLY A 14 43.77 -42.61 -14.20
N VAL A 15 44.33 -43.60 -13.54
CA VAL A 15 45.73 -44.01 -13.70
C VAL A 15 45.94 -44.29 -15.19
N LEU A 16 46.46 -43.32 -15.96
CA LEU A 16 47.16 -43.63 -17.19
C LEU A 16 48.04 -42.46 -17.67
N LEU A 17 49.30 -42.82 -17.89
CA LEU A 17 50.22 -42.25 -18.87
C LEU A 17 50.92 -40.93 -18.55
N LEU A 18 52.02 -41.11 -17.82
CA LEU A 18 53.22 -40.29 -17.83
C LEU A 18 53.84 -40.34 -19.25
N ILE A 19 53.62 -39.33 -20.09
CA ILE A 19 54.48 -39.02 -21.24
C ILE A 19 54.81 -37.54 -21.26
N LEU A 20 56.12 -37.30 -21.08
CA LEU A 20 56.85 -36.06 -21.26
C LEU A 20 56.52 -35.37 -22.59
N PHE A 21 55.97 -34.16 -22.54
CA PHE A 21 56.26 -33.14 -23.56
C PHE A 21 56.52 -31.80 -22.89
N VAL A 22 57.82 -31.52 -22.79
CA VAL A 22 58.39 -30.19 -22.58
C VAL A 22 58.03 -29.34 -23.80
N SER A 23 57.07 -28.43 -23.66
CA SER A 23 57.03 -27.22 -24.50
C SER A 23 56.39 -26.09 -23.70
N THR A 24 57.18 -25.06 -23.51
CA THR A 24 56.90 -23.78 -22.85
C THR A 24 55.76 -23.04 -23.55
N GLY A 25 54.53 -23.34 -23.16
CA GLY A 25 53.35 -22.53 -23.44
C GLY A 25 52.46 -22.58 -22.20
N GLY A 26 52.47 -21.51 -21.41
CA GLY A 26 51.68 -21.40 -20.19
C GLY A 26 50.19 -21.52 -20.50
N LEU A 27 49.66 -22.75 -20.48
CA LEU A 27 48.25 -23.04 -20.60
C LEU A 27 47.62 -22.63 -19.26
N VAL A 28 47.19 -21.38 -19.17
CA VAL A 28 46.38 -20.89 -18.05
C VAL A 28 45.07 -21.66 -18.11
N LEU A 29 44.99 -22.78 -17.39
CA LEU A 29 43.75 -23.51 -17.21
C LEU A 29 42.78 -22.54 -16.54
N PRO A 30 41.66 -22.16 -17.17
CA PRO A 30 40.66 -21.34 -16.52
C PRO A 30 40.22 -22.10 -15.27
N GLY A 31 40.56 -21.56 -14.10
CA GLY A 31 40.36 -22.23 -12.82
C GLY A 31 38.90 -22.65 -12.67
N CYS A 32 38.69 -23.94 -12.39
CA CYS A 32 37.40 -24.48 -12.01
C CYS A 32 37.05 -24.03 -10.59
N THR A 33 36.99 -22.74 -10.32
CA THR A 33 36.56 -22.21 -9.03
C THR A 33 35.03 -22.32 -8.92
N PRO A 34 34.49 -22.66 -7.74
CA PRO A 34 33.07 -22.62 -7.52
C PRO A 34 32.56 -21.20 -7.81
N LYS A 35 31.42 -21.10 -8.51
CA LYS A 35 30.85 -19.81 -8.91
C LYS A 35 29.36 -19.79 -8.63
N VAL A 36 28.92 -18.80 -7.86
CA VAL A 36 27.51 -18.44 -7.73
C VAL A 36 27.18 -17.41 -8.80
N ILE A 37 26.16 -17.70 -9.61
CA ILE A 37 25.69 -16.85 -10.69
C ILE A 37 24.24 -16.48 -10.37
N VAL A 38 24.02 -15.19 -10.13
CA VAL A 38 22.69 -14.60 -10.01
C VAL A 38 22.32 -13.97 -11.35
N ARG A 39 21.16 -14.30 -11.89
CA ARG A 39 20.63 -13.71 -13.13
C ARG A 39 19.32 -13.00 -12.84
N LYS A 40 19.21 -11.74 -13.25
CA LYS A 40 17.95 -10.99 -13.26
C LYS A 40 17.12 -11.41 -14.47
N SER A 41 15.82 -11.54 -14.30
CA SER A 41 14.84 -11.91 -15.34
C SER A 41 15.23 -13.21 -16.07
N PRO A 42 15.29 -14.34 -15.35
CA PRO A 42 15.71 -15.61 -15.92
C PRO A 42 14.78 -16.07 -17.05
N THR A 43 15.37 -16.72 -18.05
CA THR A 43 14.65 -17.39 -19.13
C THR A 43 14.22 -18.80 -18.72
N ASP A 44 13.36 -19.44 -19.52
CA ASP A 44 12.95 -20.83 -19.29
C ASP A 44 14.12 -21.84 -19.34
N GLN A 45 15.27 -21.44 -19.89
CA GLN A 45 16.47 -22.27 -19.94
C GLN A 45 17.32 -22.18 -18.67
N ASP A 46 17.02 -21.23 -17.77
CA ASP A 46 17.75 -21.06 -16.52
C ASP A 46 17.38 -22.16 -15.52
N ARG A 47 18.39 -22.96 -15.16
CA ARG A 47 18.26 -24.08 -14.21
C ARG A 47 18.50 -23.68 -12.74
N GLY A 48 18.66 -22.39 -12.48
CA GLY A 48 18.85 -21.86 -11.14
C GLY A 48 17.58 -21.95 -10.30
N VAL A 49 17.72 -21.88 -8.98
CA VAL A 49 16.59 -21.70 -8.08
C VAL A 49 16.04 -20.29 -8.32
N ARG A 50 14.75 -20.21 -8.69
CA ARG A 50 14.06 -18.94 -8.92
C ARG A 50 13.57 -18.36 -7.60
N TYR A 51 13.68 -17.05 -7.46
CA TYR A 51 13.20 -16.29 -6.30
C TYR A 51 12.77 -14.90 -6.75
N TYR A 52 11.99 -14.23 -5.91
CA TYR A 52 11.45 -12.90 -6.20
C TYR A 52 11.90 -11.92 -5.13
N ARG A 53 12.07 -10.67 -5.53
CA ARG A 53 12.32 -9.60 -4.57
C ARG A 53 11.03 -9.31 -3.78
N PRO A 54 11.09 -9.22 -2.44
CA PRO A 54 9.94 -8.83 -1.64
C PRO A 54 9.58 -7.36 -1.91
N LYS A 55 8.29 -7.10 -2.10
CA LYS A 55 7.73 -5.76 -2.27
C LYS A 55 6.64 -5.50 -1.23
N PRO A 56 6.66 -4.32 -0.59
CA PRO A 56 5.66 -3.96 0.41
C PRO A 56 4.33 -3.57 -0.23
N TYR A 57 3.24 -4.05 0.35
CA TYR A 57 1.87 -3.70 0.02
C TYR A 57 1.13 -3.28 1.28
N LEU A 58 0.19 -2.34 1.15
CA LEU A 58 -0.78 -2.07 2.20
C LEU A 58 -1.98 -2.99 2.01
N LYS A 59 -2.28 -3.77 3.03
CA LYS A 59 -3.48 -4.61 3.09
C LYS A 59 -4.51 -3.90 3.96
N ILE A 60 -5.65 -3.57 3.37
CA ILE A 60 -6.78 -2.95 4.06
C ILE A 60 -7.86 -4.01 4.26
N GLU A 61 -8.26 -4.19 5.50
CA GLU A 61 -9.30 -5.11 5.96
C GLU A 61 -10.31 -4.39 6.84
N PRO A 62 -11.56 -4.88 6.94
CA PRO A 62 -12.47 -4.43 7.99
C PRO A 62 -11.80 -4.53 9.37
N ALA A 63 -12.00 -3.52 10.22
CA ALA A 63 -11.52 -3.61 11.59
C ALA A 63 -12.42 -4.55 12.39
N GLU A 64 -11.78 -5.47 13.10
CA GLU A 64 -12.41 -6.36 14.06
C GLU A 64 -12.09 -5.90 15.47
N VAL A 65 -13.10 -5.76 16.32
CA VAL A 65 -12.95 -5.55 17.75
C VAL A 65 -13.32 -6.82 18.48
N ALA A 66 -12.43 -7.29 19.34
CA ALA A 66 -12.70 -8.43 20.22
C ALA A 66 -13.79 -8.02 21.23
N VAL A 67 -15.00 -8.55 21.06
CA VAL A 67 -16.09 -8.37 22.02
C VAL A 67 -15.85 -9.28 23.22
N ASN A 68 -15.35 -10.48 22.97
CA ASN A 68 -14.96 -11.48 23.97
C ASN A 68 -13.74 -12.27 23.49
N LYS A 69 -13.13 -13.10 24.36
CA LYS A 69 -11.98 -13.96 24.02
C LYS A 69 -12.23 -14.91 22.82
N THR A 70 -13.49 -15.17 22.51
CA THR A 70 -13.92 -16.13 21.46
C THR A 70 -14.71 -15.49 20.33
N GLN A 71 -15.00 -14.19 20.40
CA GLN A 71 -15.87 -13.53 19.43
C GLN A 71 -15.32 -12.15 19.07
N SER A 72 -15.01 -11.96 17.79
CA SER A 72 -14.79 -10.66 17.19
C SER A 72 -16.08 -10.15 16.54
N SER A 73 -16.28 -8.84 16.56
CA SER A 73 -17.31 -8.16 15.80
C SER A 73 -16.67 -7.14 14.87
N LEU A 74 -17.20 -7.04 13.66
CA LEU A 74 -16.82 -6.00 12.71
C LEU A 74 -17.33 -4.65 13.22
N VAL A 75 -16.49 -3.62 13.14
CA VAL A 75 -16.88 -2.24 13.47
C VAL A 75 -17.08 -1.46 12.16
N PRO A 76 -18.33 -1.07 11.84
CA PRO A 76 -18.60 -0.25 10.67
C PRO A 76 -17.81 1.06 10.71
N GLY A 77 -17.28 1.50 9.57
CA GLY A 77 -16.53 2.75 9.46
C GLY A 77 -15.08 2.68 9.96
N LEU A 78 -14.59 1.54 10.45
CA LEU A 78 -13.19 1.34 10.79
C LEU A 78 -12.55 0.29 9.87
N VAL A 79 -11.30 0.54 9.49
CA VAL A 79 -10.48 -0.42 8.73
C VAL A 79 -9.12 -0.63 9.39
N ARG A 80 -8.64 -1.86 9.34
CA ARG A 80 -7.30 -2.25 9.75
C ARG A 80 -6.38 -2.18 8.53
N ILE A 81 -5.32 -1.39 8.63
CA ILE A 81 -4.25 -1.31 7.64
C ILE A 81 -3.09 -2.13 8.17
N SER A 82 -2.54 -3.02 7.36
CA SER A 82 -1.33 -3.78 7.68
C SER A 82 -0.34 -3.76 6.52
N LEU A 83 0.95 -3.75 6.84
CA LEU A 83 2.01 -3.89 5.86
C LEU A 83 2.28 -5.38 5.57
N VAL A 84 2.17 -5.79 4.31
CA VAL A 84 2.43 -7.17 3.90
C VAL A 84 3.46 -7.19 2.78
N TYR A 85 4.47 -8.06 2.91
CA TYR A 85 5.47 -8.26 1.86
C TYR A 85 5.07 -9.43 0.97
N MET A 86 5.05 -9.21 -0.35
CA MET A 86 4.68 -10.21 -1.35
C MET A 86 5.72 -10.27 -2.48
N PRO A 87 5.74 -11.36 -3.29
CA PRO A 87 6.64 -11.47 -4.44
C PRO A 87 6.40 -10.36 -5.47
N ASP A 88 7.45 -9.67 -5.89
CA ASP A 88 7.42 -8.79 -7.07
C ASP A 88 7.78 -9.59 -8.33
N PHE A 89 6.77 -9.99 -9.09
CA PHE A 89 6.94 -10.76 -10.33
C PHE A 89 7.70 -10.00 -11.44
N SER A 90 7.80 -8.67 -11.36
CA SER A 90 8.64 -7.89 -12.29
C SER A 90 10.14 -8.01 -11.97
N GLU A 91 10.46 -8.44 -10.75
CA GLU A 91 11.81 -8.56 -10.19
C GLU A 91 12.09 -10.03 -9.84
N GLU A 92 11.94 -10.91 -10.84
CA GLU A 92 12.36 -12.32 -10.76
C GLU A 92 13.87 -12.46 -10.93
N TYR A 93 14.47 -13.34 -10.12
CA TYR A 93 15.88 -13.70 -10.17
C TYR A 93 16.05 -15.22 -10.18
N SER A 94 17.16 -15.69 -10.74
CA SER A 94 17.60 -17.08 -10.55
C SER A 94 19.00 -17.10 -9.95
N ILE A 95 19.21 -17.98 -8.97
CA ILE A 95 20.52 -18.26 -8.39
C ILE A 95 20.94 -19.66 -8.82
N SER A 96 22.10 -19.76 -9.47
CA SER A 96 22.71 -21.03 -9.86
C SER A 96 24.09 -21.16 -9.25
N VAL A 97 24.36 -22.31 -8.63
CA VAL A 97 25.64 -22.62 -8.01
C VAL A 97 26.34 -23.62 -8.89
N ARG A 98 27.51 -23.27 -9.40
CA ARG A 98 28.39 -24.20 -10.12
C ARG A 98 29.49 -24.63 -9.17
N SER A 99 29.46 -25.90 -8.76
CA SER A 99 30.53 -26.50 -7.96
C SER A 99 31.80 -26.59 -8.81
N GLY A 100 32.89 -26.01 -8.31
CA GLY A 100 34.22 -26.08 -8.92
C GLY A 100 34.93 -27.41 -8.67
N CYS A 101 36.25 -27.44 -8.86
CA CYS A 101 37.11 -28.52 -8.38
C CYS A 101 37.27 -28.40 -6.85
N GLY A 102 36.24 -28.80 -6.11
CA GLY A 102 36.20 -28.78 -4.65
C GLY A 102 34.81 -29.20 -4.12
N ILE A 103 34.70 -29.41 -2.82
CA ILE A 103 33.40 -29.53 -2.14
C ILE A 103 32.97 -28.10 -1.81
N ALA A 104 31.83 -27.68 -2.34
CA ALA A 104 31.19 -26.42 -2.00
C ALA A 104 29.79 -26.74 -1.52
N ASP A 105 29.57 -26.64 -0.21
CA ASP A 105 28.26 -26.82 0.40
C ASP A 105 27.59 -25.43 0.44
N VAL A 106 26.79 -25.14 -0.58
CA VAL A 106 25.98 -23.90 -0.66
C VAL A 106 24.54 -24.22 -0.30
N GLY A 107 24.10 -23.71 0.84
CA GLY A 107 22.70 -23.73 1.26
C GLY A 107 21.97 -22.49 0.77
N ILE A 108 20.82 -22.70 0.13
CA ILE A 108 19.92 -21.61 -0.26
C ILE A 108 18.64 -21.80 0.54
N LYS A 109 18.28 -20.79 1.33
CA LYS A 109 17.05 -20.81 2.12
C LYS A 109 16.05 -19.84 1.52
N LEU A 110 14.90 -20.39 1.15
CA LEU A 110 13.74 -19.61 0.74
C LEU A 110 12.70 -19.65 1.85
N GLU A 111 12.29 -18.48 2.29
CA GLU A 111 11.07 -18.27 3.06
C GLU A 111 9.87 -18.25 2.10
N ASP A 112 8.80 -18.95 2.49
CA ASP A 112 7.56 -19.12 1.70
C ASP A 112 7.76 -19.63 0.26
N GLY A 113 8.94 -20.19 -0.04
CA GLY A 113 9.27 -20.76 -1.35
C GLY A 113 9.63 -19.72 -2.43
N TRP A 114 9.68 -18.43 -2.10
CA TRP A 114 9.95 -17.37 -3.08
C TRP A 114 10.89 -16.28 -2.57
N ASN A 115 10.98 -16.05 -1.25
CA ASN A 115 11.79 -14.98 -0.66
C ASN A 115 13.16 -15.53 -0.26
N LEU A 116 14.22 -15.07 -0.93
CA LEU A 116 15.58 -15.46 -0.60
C LEU A 116 16.03 -14.76 0.68
N THR A 117 16.05 -15.48 1.79
CA THR A 117 16.43 -14.93 3.11
C THR A 117 17.86 -15.24 3.49
N GLU A 118 18.42 -16.34 2.99
CA GLU A 118 19.77 -16.78 3.36
C GLU A 118 20.48 -17.49 2.21
N ILE A 119 21.76 -17.18 2.04
CA ILE A 119 22.72 -17.96 1.26
C ILE A 119 23.84 -18.35 2.23
N SER A 120 23.87 -19.61 2.66
CA SER A 120 24.98 -20.15 3.44
C SER A 120 26.00 -20.76 2.47
N GLN A 121 27.29 -20.41 2.64
CA GLN A 121 28.38 -21.04 1.90
C GLN A 121 29.40 -21.55 2.91
N GLU A 122 29.42 -22.86 3.11
CA GLU A 122 30.51 -23.52 3.82
C GLU A 122 31.57 -23.89 2.78
N LEU A 123 32.60 -23.05 2.68
CA LEU A 123 33.81 -23.36 1.93
C LEU A 123 34.78 -24.02 2.91
N ASP A 124 35.20 -25.25 2.63
CA ASP A 124 36.23 -25.96 3.41
C ASP A 124 37.47 -25.06 3.53
N SER A 125 37.73 -24.62 4.76
CA SER A 125 38.52 -23.44 5.12
C SER A 125 40.03 -23.64 5.01
N GLN A 126 40.52 -24.49 4.10
CA GLN A 126 41.97 -24.62 3.89
C GLN A 126 42.56 -23.54 2.96
N THR A 127 41.79 -22.51 2.62
CA THR A 127 42.28 -21.33 1.89
C THR A 127 41.67 -20.07 2.51
N ASP A 128 42.25 -19.62 3.61
CA ASP A 128 41.83 -18.46 4.43
C ASP A 128 41.82 -17.11 3.68
N GLU A 129 42.25 -17.07 2.42
CA GLU A 129 42.43 -15.84 1.67
C GLU A 129 41.19 -15.42 0.85
N ASN A 130 40.16 -16.28 0.71
CA ASN A 130 39.06 -16.05 -0.25
C ASN A 130 37.69 -15.66 0.36
N VAL A 131 37.55 -15.71 1.69
CA VAL A 131 36.29 -15.39 2.39
C VAL A 131 35.96 -13.89 2.31
N GLU A 132 36.98 -13.03 2.25
CA GLU A 132 36.83 -11.57 2.21
C GLU A 132 36.22 -11.06 0.88
N ALA A 133 36.46 -11.77 -0.23
CA ALA A 133 35.97 -11.38 -1.55
C ALA A 133 34.45 -11.61 -1.74
N ILE A 134 33.87 -12.61 -1.07
CA ILE A 134 32.43 -12.94 -1.20
C ILE A 134 31.58 -11.98 -0.36
N GLY A 135 32.09 -11.53 0.80
CA GLY A 135 31.45 -10.48 1.60
C GLY A 135 31.29 -9.17 0.83
N SER A 136 32.26 -8.83 -0.03
CA SER A 136 32.25 -7.63 -0.89
C SER A 136 31.22 -7.70 -2.03
N LEU A 137 30.90 -8.89 -2.54
CA LEU A 137 29.93 -9.08 -3.62
C LEU A 137 28.48 -8.95 -3.11
N LEU A 138 28.22 -9.43 -1.88
CA LEU A 138 26.94 -9.25 -1.18
C LEU A 138 26.67 -7.78 -0.85
N SER A 139 27.72 -7.00 -0.53
CA SER A 139 27.59 -5.56 -0.29
C SER A 139 27.51 -4.74 -1.58
N ALA A 140 28.20 -5.15 -2.66
CA ALA A 140 28.18 -4.45 -3.95
C ALA A 140 26.85 -4.63 -4.72
N ALA A 141 26.16 -5.76 -4.56
CA ALA A 141 24.82 -5.98 -5.12
C ALA A 141 23.69 -5.38 -4.26
N GLY A 142 23.97 -5.04 -2.99
CA GLY A 142 22.99 -4.54 -2.00
C GLY A 142 23.02 -3.03 -1.73
N GLY A 143 23.83 -2.25 -2.45
CA GLY A 143 24.21 -0.88 -2.07
C GLY A 143 23.13 0.21 -2.02
N LEU A 144 21.83 -0.06 -2.23
CA LEU A 144 20.73 0.91 -2.04
C LEU A 144 19.39 0.27 -1.61
N ILE A 145 19.43 -0.92 -1.02
CA ILE A 145 18.21 -1.56 -0.48
C ILE A 145 18.50 -1.89 0.97
N PRO A 146 17.78 -1.32 1.95
CA PRO A 146 17.92 -1.76 3.33
C PRO A 146 17.44 -3.21 3.39
N THR A 147 18.36 -4.17 3.29
CA THR A 147 18.13 -5.55 3.69
C THR A 147 18.19 -5.60 5.21
N SER A 148 17.14 -5.10 5.86
CA SER A 148 16.79 -5.45 7.24
C SER A 148 16.34 -6.92 7.27
N ALA A 149 17.29 -7.84 7.05
CA ALA A 149 17.09 -9.28 7.14
C ALA A 149 17.83 -9.90 8.35
N ALA A 150 18.60 -9.11 9.09
CA ALA A 150 19.15 -9.51 10.38
C ALA A 150 18.34 -8.78 11.48
N ASP A 151 17.56 -9.54 12.23
CA ASP A 151 16.97 -9.15 13.52
C ASP A 151 15.86 -8.10 13.56
N ARG A 152 15.04 -8.01 12.51
CA ARG A 152 13.67 -7.55 12.68
C ARG A 152 12.75 -8.56 12.04
N SER A 153 12.12 -9.42 12.85
CA SER A 153 10.71 -9.71 12.60
C SER A 153 10.09 -8.34 12.41
N ALA A 154 9.82 -7.94 11.16
CA ALA A 154 9.12 -6.70 10.91
C ALA A 154 7.83 -6.87 11.70
N GLU A 155 7.77 -6.24 12.89
CA GLU A 155 6.57 -6.24 13.70
C GLU A 155 5.47 -5.88 12.73
N ASN A 156 4.44 -6.74 12.65
CA ASN A 156 3.33 -6.51 11.73
C ASN A 156 2.77 -5.13 12.09
N VAL A 157 3.20 -4.10 11.36
CA VAL A 157 2.77 -2.73 11.58
C VAL A 157 1.34 -2.70 11.12
N SER A 158 0.45 -2.82 12.09
CA SER A 158 -0.99 -2.77 11.87
C SER A 158 -1.60 -1.71 12.75
N PHE A 159 -2.43 -0.87 12.14
CA PHE A 159 -3.16 0.16 12.85
C PHE A 159 -4.57 0.27 12.28
N THR A 160 -5.50 0.69 13.13
CA THR A 160 -6.91 0.83 12.78
C THR A 160 -7.23 2.31 12.65
N VAL A 161 -7.89 2.69 11.56
CA VAL A 161 -8.30 4.07 11.31
C VAL A 161 -9.78 4.12 10.91
N PRO A 162 -10.47 5.23 11.20
CA PRO A 162 -11.76 5.49 10.58
C PRO A 162 -11.58 5.66 9.07
N ALA A 163 -12.51 5.11 8.30
CA ALA A 163 -12.46 5.15 6.86
C ALA A 163 -13.84 5.16 6.22
N ARG A 164 -13.94 5.87 5.09
CA ARG A 164 -15.16 5.95 4.28
C ARG A 164 -14.84 5.73 2.81
N ASN A 165 -15.66 4.88 2.16
CA ASN A 165 -15.53 4.53 0.75
C ASN A 165 -14.15 3.96 0.36
N VAL A 166 -13.42 3.34 1.30
CA VAL A 166 -12.13 2.71 1.02
C VAL A 166 -12.34 1.26 0.60
N PRO A 167 -11.97 0.86 -0.63
CA PRO A 167 -12.01 -0.54 -1.04
C PRO A 167 -11.15 -1.44 -0.14
N ILE A 168 -11.68 -2.58 0.26
CA ILE A 168 -10.94 -3.61 0.98
C ILE A 168 -10.03 -4.33 -0.02
N GLY A 169 -8.79 -4.60 0.34
CA GLY A 169 -7.84 -5.32 -0.53
C GLY A 169 -6.40 -4.83 -0.39
N PHE A 170 -5.59 -5.14 -1.40
CA PHE A 170 -4.20 -4.73 -1.47
C PHE A 170 -4.03 -3.43 -2.22
N TYR A 171 -3.05 -2.66 -1.77
CA TYR A 171 -2.63 -1.41 -2.36
C TYR A 171 -1.12 -1.40 -2.55
N GLU A 172 -0.70 -0.85 -3.67
CA GLU A 172 0.71 -0.71 -4.05
C GLU A 172 1.13 0.76 -3.95
N SER A 173 2.31 1.03 -3.40
CA SER A 173 2.88 2.38 -3.40
C SER A 173 3.21 2.84 -4.83
N VAL A 174 2.76 4.05 -5.17
CA VAL A 174 3.08 4.71 -6.43
C VAL A 174 4.22 5.68 -6.17
N VAL A 175 5.42 5.31 -6.60
CA VAL A 175 6.63 6.13 -6.46
C VAL A 175 7.04 6.66 -7.83
N GLY A 176 7.19 7.98 -7.93
CA GLY A 176 7.64 8.67 -9.14
C GLY A 176 8.86 9.55 -8.84
N ARG A 177 9.39 10.21 -9.86
CA ARG A 177 10.38 11.28 -9.69
C ARG A 177 9.74 12.63 -10.01
N ASP A 178 10.04 13.64 -9.21
CA ASP A 178 9.60 15.01 -9.48
C ASP A 178 10.46 15.69 -10.56
N SER A 179 10.14 16.95 -10.88
CA SER A 179 10.91 17.77 -11.84
C SER A 179 12.38 17.99 -11.42
N CYS A 180 12.70 17.80 -10.14
CA CYS A 180 14.05 17.84 -9.58
C CYS A 180 14.73 16.46 -9.56
N ASN A 181 14.12 15.43 -10.17
CA ASN A 181 14.60 14.05 -10.21
C ASN A 181 14.66 13.37 -8.82
N VAL A 182 13.94 13.90 -7.83
CA VAL A 182 13.83 13.34 -6.47
C VAL A 182 12.70 12.32 -6.44
N LYS A 183 12.96 11.12 -5.91
CA LYS A 183 11.93 10.09 -5.71
C LYS A 183 10.93 10.55 -4.65
N ARG A 184 9.64 10.53 -4.98
CA ARG A 184 8.54 10.84 -4.06
C ARG A 184 7.46 9.76 -4.12
N LEU A 185 6.83 9.51 -2.98
CA LEU A 185 5.61 8.73 -2.88
C LEU A 185 4.43 9.63 -3.29
N TYR A 186 3.73 9.27 -4.36
CA TYR A 186 2.57 10.01 -4.87
C TYR A 186 1.24 9.48 -4.32
N GLY A 187 1.25 8.28 -3.74
CA GLY A 187 0.07 7.68 -3.12
C GLY A 187 0.10 6.17 -3.23
N PHE A 188 -1.08 5.57 -3.16
CA PHE A 188 -1.28 4.14 -3.19
C PHE A 188 -2.36 3.77 -4.21
N ARG A 189 -2.04 2.84 -5.12
CA ARG A 189 -2.97 2.33 -6.13
C ARG A 189 -3.63 1.05 -5.64
N TYR A 190 -4.95 0.97 -5.75
CA TYR A 190 -5.71 -0.24 -5.42
C TYR A 190 -5.46 -1.38 -6.43
N LEU A 191 -5.20 -2.58 -5.93
CA LEU A 191 -4.98 -3.81 -6.71
C LEU A 191 -6.12 -4.83 -6.57
N GLY A 192 -7.05 -4.64 -5.63
CA GLY A 192 -8.06 -5.64 -5.31
C GLY A 192 -7.57 -6.74 -4.37
N PHE A 193 -8.30 -7.85 -4.36
CA PHE A 193 -7.96 -9.04 -3.57
C PHE A 193 -7.00 -9.99 -4.27
N MET A 194 -6.74 -9.75 -5.57
CA MET A 194 -5.84 -10.54 -6.38
C MET A 194 -4.68 -9.65 -6.85
N PRO A 195 -3.60 -9.52 -6.07
CA PRO A 195 -2.42 -8.74 -6.51
C PRO A 195 -1.76 -9.31 -7.77
N PHE A 196 -2.22 -10.47 -8.28
CA PHE A 196 -1.65 -11.22 -9.40
C PHE A 196 -2.64 -11.49 -10.55
N ALA A 197 -3.86 -10.95 -10.53
CA ALA A 197 -4.81 -11.17 -11.62
C ALA A 197 -4.48 -10.28 -12.82
N GLY A 198 -4.01 -10.93 -13.90
CA GLY A 198 -3.71 -10.29 -15.17
C GLY A 198 -4.98 -9.79 -15.86
N CYS A 199 -5.17 -8.47 -15.86
CA CYS A 199 -5.61 -7.84 -17.11
C CYS A 199 -4.54 -8.13 -18.17
N PRO A 200 -4.92 -8.39 -19.43
CA PRO A 200 -4.01 -8.90 -20.45
C PRO A 200 -2.74 -8.05 -20.56
N VAL A 201 -1.62 -8.67 -20.20
CA VAL A 201 -0.24 -8.18 -20.27
C VAL A 201 0.31 -8.31 -21.70
N GLU A 202 -0.43 -7.82 -22.71
CA GLU A 202 0.28 -7.51 -23.96
C GLU A 202 1.41 -6.54 -23.62
N MET A 203 2.61 -6.98 -23.99
CA MET A 203 3.85 -6.78 -23.24
C MET A 203 4.38 -5.35 -23.32
N ASN A 204 3.94 -4.49 -22.42
CA ASN A 204 4.71 -3.34 -21.94
C ASN A 204 4.53 -3.27 -20.42
N GLY A 205 5.37 -4.03 -19.70
CA GLY A 205 5.39 -4.04 -18.24
C GLY A 205 5.39 -2.62 -17.66
N HIS A 206 4.61 -2.38 -16.62
CA HIS A 206 4.44 -1.06 -16.02
C HIS A 206 4.21 0.06 -17.07
N SER A 207 3.32 -0.13 -18.03
CA SER A 207 2.69 1.06 -18.61
C SER A 207 2.03 1.77 -17.44
N HIS A 208 2.70 2.80 -16.91
CA HIS A 208 2.05 3.89 -16.21
C HIS A 208 0.76 4.10 -16.98
N ALA A 209 -0.40 4.00 -16.33
CA ALA A 209 -1.61 4.54 -16.92
C ALA A 209 -1.23 5.98 -17.28
N SER A 210 -0.96 6.22 -18.56
CA SER A 210 -0.42 7.49 -18.97
C SER A 210 -1.57 8.45 -18.72
N CYS A 211 -1.35 9.48 -17.92
CA CYS A 211 -2.35 10.52 -17.67
C CYS A 211 -2.67 11.34 -18.94
N GLN A 212 -2.33 10.84 -20.15
CA GLN A 212 -2.25 11.61 -21.38
C GLN A 212 -3.15 11.10 -22.51
N ASP A 213 -3.90 10.01 -22.36
CA ASP A 213 -4.82 9.58 -23.42
C ASP A 213 -6.25 9.29 -22.91
N PRO A 214 -7.13 10.30 -22.89
CA PRO A 214 -8.49 10.18 -22.38
C PRO A 214 -9.46 9.42 -23.32
N SER A 215 -8.98 8.90 -24.47
CA SER A 215 -9.87 8.58 -25.59
C SER A 215 -10.18 7.08 -25.83
N LEU A 216 -9.51 6.14 -25.16
CA LEU A 216 -9.54 4.72 -25.57
C LEU A 216 -10.03 3.69 -24.55
N CYS A 217 -10.31 4.08 -23.29
CA CYS A 217 -10.86 3.16 -22.29
C CYS A 217 -12.23 3.68 -21.81
N GLY A 218 -13.28 2.91 -22.04
CA GLY A 218 -14.68 3.34 -21.93
C GLY A 218 -15.07 4.05 -20.62
N GLN A 219 -15.74 5.20 -20.79
CA GLN A 219 -16.75 5.87 -19.93
C GLN A 219 -16.54 6.00 -18.41
N HIS A 220 -15.39 5.67 -17.84
CA HIS A 220 -14.87 6.42 -16.70
C HIS A 220 -14.07 7.61 -17.24
N PRO A 221 -14.06 8.80 -16.61
CA PRO A 221 -13.15 9.87 -17.00
C PRO A 221 -11.73 9.29 -17.04
N ALA A 222 -11.25 9.02 -18.24
CA ALA A 222 -10.24 8.00 -18.47
C ALA A 222 -8.91 8.44 -17.86
N GLY A 223 -8.43 7.68 -16.89
CA GLY A 223 -7.10 7.88 -16.30
C GLY A 223 -7.07 8.59 -14.95
N SER A 224 -8.21 8.83 -14.28
CA SER A 224 -8.18 9.25 -12.88
C SER A 224 -7.62 8.11 -12.03
N LEU A 225 -6.33 8.19 -11.74
CA LEU A 225 -5.70 7.37 -10.70
C LEU A 225 -6.38 7.72 -9.38
N TYR A 226 -6.68 6.72 -8.55
CA TYR A 226 -7.21 6.93 -7.22
C TYR A 226 -6.13 6.60 -6.18
N GLY A 227 -6.13 7.37 -5.11
CA GLY A 227 -5.23 7.23 -3.98
C GLY A 227 -5.99 7.16 -2.66
N LEU A 228 -5.29 6.70 -1.63
CA LEU A 228 -5.72 6.84 -0.25
C LEU A 228 -5.21 8.17 0.29
N THR A 229 -6.09 8.95 0.91
CA THR A 229 -5.76 10.19 1.61
C THR A 229 -6.54 10.29 2.92
N PHE A 230 -6.18 11.24 3.78
CA PHE A 230 -6.92 11.54 5.01
C PHE A 230 -7.65 12.88 4.87
N VAL A 231 -8.96 12.87 5.12
CA VAL A 231 -9.83 14.06 5.13
C VAL A 231 -10.60 14.07 6.44
N GLY A 232 -10.43 15.11 7.26
CA GLY A 232 -11.11 15.21 8.56
C GLY A 232 -10.74 14.09 9.55
N GLY A 233 -9.54 13.50 9.41
CA GLY A 233 -9.11 12.36 10.23
C GLY A 233 -9.62 10.99 9.75
N GLU A 234 -10.48 10.94 8.72
CA GLU A 234 -10.93 9.70 8.09
C GLU A 234 -10.10 9.39 6.84
N MET A 235 -9.74 8.12 6.66
CA MET A 235 -9.13 7.66 5.43
C MET A 235 -10.19 7.53 4.34
N VAL A 236 -9.95 8.15 3.19
CA VAL A 236 -10.86 8.13 2.05
C VAL A 236 -10.13 7.72 0.78
N PHE A 237 -10.85 7.05 -0.13
CA PHE A 237 -10.36 6.72 -1.46
C PHE A 237 -10.84 7.80 -2.44
N GLN A 238 -9.91 8.56 -2.99
CA GLN A 238 -10.20 9.75 -3.78
C GLN A 238 -9.34 9.80 -5.05
N SER A 239 -9.79 10.49 -6.10
CA SER A 239 -8.97 10.65 -7.30
C SER A 239 -7.74 11.51 -7.02
N LEU A 240 -6.63 11.22 -7.67
CA LEU A 240 -5.37 11.95 -7.53
C LEU A 240 -5.53 13.42 -7.94
N ASP A 241 -6.42 13.74 -8.89
CA ASP A 241 -6.72 15.12 -9.29
C ASP A 241 -7.29 15.93 -8.12
N VAL A 242 -8.18 15.33 -7.33
CA VAL A 242 -8.74 15.98 -6.14
C VAL A 242 -7.70 16.04 -5.02
N MET A 243 -6.87 15.00 -4.85
CA MET A 243 -5.76 15.03 -3.89
C MET A 243 -4.70 16.10 -4.24
N ALA A 244 -4.52 16.42 -5.52
CA ALA A 244 -3.59 17.46 -5.95
C ALA A 244 -4.05 18.87 -5.55
N VAL A 245 -5.37 19.11 -5.50
CA VAL A 245 -5.95 20.41 -5.10
C VAL A 245 -6.29 20.47 -3.60
N THR A 246 -6.46 19.32 -2.96
CA THR A 246 -6.80 19.20 -1.54
C THR A 246 -5.59 18.63 -0.81
N PRO A 247 -4.66 19.48 -0.30
CA PRO A 247 -3.47 18.98 0.36
C PRO A 247 -3.87 18.07 1.52
N ALA A 248 -3.24 16.90 1.61
CA ALA A 248 -3.44 16.00 2.73
C ALA A 248 -3.21 16.79 4.02
N VAL A 249 -4.21 16.80 4.90
CA VAL A 249 -4.09 17.48 6.18
C VAL A 249 -2.90 16.85 6.90
N SER A 250 -1.86 17.64 7.16
CA SER A 250 -0.63 17.15 7.78
C SER A 250 -0.96 16.43 9.09
N ALA A 251 -0.39 15.24 9.30
CA ALA A 251 -0.61 14.44 10.51
C ALA A 251 -0.31 15.22 11.82
N GLU A 252 0.44 16.33 11.73
CA GLU A 252 0.67 17.27 12.83
C GLU A 252 -0.63 17.85 13.42
N SER A 253 -1.69 18.05 12.63
CA SER A 253 -2.97 18.53 13.17
C SER A 253 -3.77 17.43 13.89
N LEU A 254 -3.39 16.15 13.74
CA LEU A 254 -4.01 15.03 14.45
C LEU A 254 -3.34 14.74 15.80
N SER A 255 -2.16 15.32 16.06
CA SER A 255 -1.46 15.19 17.35
C SER A 255 -1.90 16.21 18.40
N GLU A 256 -2.88 17.08 18.12
CA GLU A 256 -3.38 18.05 19.09
C GLU A 256 -4.28 17.37 20.15
N LYS A 257 -3.61 16.81 21.17
CA LYS A 257 -4.11 16.49 22.52
C LYS A 257 -5.31 15.52 22.61
N GLN A 258 -5.04 14.24 22.35
CA GLN A 258 -5.81 13.19 23.01
C GLN A 258 -5.40 13.16 24.50
N PRO A 259 -6.31 13.38 25.47
CA PRO A 259 -5.96 13.46 26.88
C PRO A 259 -5.38 12.11 27.33
N THR A 260 -4.11 12.14 27.73
CA THR A 260 -3.44 11.02 28.38
C THR A 260 -4.22 10.64 29.64
N ARG A 261 -4.58 9.36 29.69
CA ARG A 261 -5.42 8.69 30.71
C ARG A 261 -4.75 8.58 32.10
N SER A 262 -3.87 9.50 32.47
CA SER A 262 -3.10 9.46 33.71
C SER A 262 -3.59 10.38 34.83
N ASP A 263 -4.56 11.26 34.57
CA ASP A 263 -4.97 12.30 35.55
C ASP A 263 -6.40 12.11 36.14
N VAL A 264 -7.05 10.95 35.98
CA VAL A 264 -8.44 10.75 36.47
C VAL A 264 -8.55 9.84 37.70
N ASP A 265 -7.45 9.25 38.18
CA ASP A 265 -7.47 8.32 39.32
C ASP A 265 -7.11 8.99 40.66
N ALA A 266 -7.79 10.08 41.02
CA ALA A 266 -7.75 10.59 42.40
C ALA A 266 -8.94 11.52 42.68
N GLU A 267 -10.10 10.93 43.00
CA GLU A 267 -11.21 11.47 43.82
C GLU A 267 -12.57 11.19 43.19
N HIS A 268 -13.15 10.02 43.48
CA HIS A 268 -14.54 9.90 43.98
C HIS A 268 -14.88 8.43 44.23
N ARG A 269 -14.79 8.03 45.50
CA ARG A 269 -15.54 6.87 46.02
C ARG A 269 -16.91 7.39 46.48
N SER A 270 -17.95 6.58 46.22
CA SER A 270 -19.34 6.69 46.71
C SER A 270 -20.37 7.28 45.75
N SER A 271 -20.85 6.48 44.80
CA SER A 271 -22.29 6.18 44.69
C SER A 271 -22.48 5.02 43.70
N GLY A 272 -23.28 4.03 44.07
CA GLY A 272 -23.66 2.96 43.15
C GLY A 272 -24.62 3.50 42.12
N ASN A 273 -24.16 3.62 40.87
CA ASN A 273 -25.00 3.83 39.70
C ASN A 273 -24.75 2.69 38.72
N GLU A 274 -25.85 2.23 38.14
CA GLU A 274 -25.98 1.31 37.02
C GLU A 274 -24.92 1.60 35.93
N PRO A 275 -24.36 0.57 35.26
CA PRO A 275 -23.40 0.80 34.18
C PRO A 275 -24.07 1.61 33.07
N ASP A 276 -23.59 2.84 32.88
CA ASP A 276 -23.98 3.75 31.81
C ASP A 276 -23.88 2.99 30.48
N GLU A 277 -25.04 2.70 29.91
CA GLU A 277 -25.19 2.14 28.58
C GLU A 277 -24.51 3.11 27.61
N LEU A 278 -23.36 2.69 27.07
CA LEU A 278 -22.57 3.44 26.09
C LEU A 278 -23.48 3.82 24.92
N LYS A 279 -24.09 5.02 24.98
CA LYS A 279 -24.81 5.59 23.85
C LYS A 279 -23.81 5.74 22.71
N PRO A 280 -24.07 5.13 21.54
CA PRO A 280 -23.19 5.29 20.40
C PRO A 280 -23.05 6.79 20.09
N PRO A 281 -21.86 7.26 19.69
CA PRO A 281 -21.66 8.65 19.33
C PRO A 281 -22.70 9.04 18.28
N ILE A 282 -23.48 10.07 18.59
CA ILE A 282 -24.41 10.65 17.62
C ILE A 282 -23.52 11.22 16.52
N ALA A 283 -23.57 10.61 15.34
CA ALA A 283 -22.83 11.08 14.19
C ALA A 283 -23.36 12.48 13.83
N THR A 284 -22.61 13.51 14.20
CA THR A 284 -22.92 14.91 13.86
C THR A 284 -22.67 15.13 12.39
N VAL A 285 -23.62 15.73 11.68
CA VAL A 285 -23.44 16.06 10.26
C VAL A 285 -22.30 17.05 10.06
N ASP A 286 -21.32 16.69 9.24
CA ASP A 286 -20.28 17.63 8.78
C ASP A 286 -20.90 18.64 7.81
N VAL A 287 -21.15 19.83 8.34
CA VAL A 287 -21.78 20.96 7.65
C VAL A 287 -20.98 21.43 6.44
N SER A 288 -19.64 21.37 6.50
CA SER A 288 -18.76 21.76 5.40
C SER A 288 -18.89 20.77 4.24
N GLN A 289 -18.90 19.48 4.58
CA GLN A 289 -19.07 18.42 3.60
C GLN A 289 -20.47 18.46 2.96
N LEU A 290 -21.51 18.69 3.77
CA LEU A 290 -22.89 18.84 3.30
C LEU A 290 -23.02 19.99 2.30
N THR A 291 -22.41 21.14 2.60
CA THR A 291 -22.39 22.32 1.72
C THR A 291 -21.75 21.99 0.36
N LEU A 292 -20.64 21.25 0.37
CA LEU A 292 -19.90 20.89 -0.85
C LEU A 292 -20.65 19.85 -1.70
N GLU A 293 -21.17 18.79 -1.08
CA GLU A 293 -21.93 17.76 -1.79
C GLU A 293 -23.24 18.30 -2.37
N LEU A 294 -23.97 19.11 -1.59
CA LEU A 294 -25.24 19.69 -2.05
C LEU A 294 -25.03 20.68 -3.20
N ARG A 295 -23.95 21.47 -3.15
CA ARG A 295 -23.59 22.35 -4.27
C ARG A 295 -23.34 21.56 -5.54
N ALA A 296 -22.53 20.49 -5.46
CA ALA A 296 -22.22 19.64 -6.62
C ALA A 296 -23.49 19.03 -7.22
N TYR A 297 -24.40 18.52 -6.39
CA TYR A 297 -25.68 17.97 -6.83
C TYR A 297 -26.55 18.99 -7.57
N LEU A 298 -26.71 20.20 -7.02
CA LEU A 298 -27.52 21.24 -7.66
C LEU A 298 -26.90 21.74 -8.97
N THR A 299 -25.57 21.81 -9.05
CA THR A 299 -24.86 22.12 -10.30
C THR A 299 -25.09 21.04 -11.37
N GLU A 300 -25.11 19.76 -11.00
CA GLU A 300 -25.41 18.66 -11.93
C GLU A 300 -26.84 18.73 -12.50
N LEU A 301 -27.78 19.26 -11.73
CA LEU A 301 -29.15 19.53 -12.18
C LEU A 301 -29.28 20.80 -13.06
N GLY A 302 -28.18 21.51 -13.31
CA GLY A 302 -28.19 22.78 -14.06
C GLY A 302 -28.80 23.95 -13.29
N VAL A 303 -28.78 23.91 -11.96
CA VAL A 303 -29.27 25.00 -11.11
C VAL A 303 -28.15 26.01 -10.88
N ASP A 304 -28.34 27.24 -11.35
CA ASP A 304 -27.45 28.36 -11.03
C ASP A 304 -27.70 28.85 -9.60
N LEU A 305 -26.66 28.83 -8.77
CA LEU A 305 -26.71 29.24 -7.36
C LEU A 305 -25.95 30.55 -7.16
N THR A 306 -26.57 31.53 -6.52
CA THR A 306 -25.87 32.74 -6.05
C THR A 306 -25.10 32.45 -4.77
N MET A 307 -25.70 31.70 -3.85
CA MET A 307 -25.09 31.33 -2.57
C MET A 307 -25.69 30.02 -2.06
N LEU A 308 -24.86 29.20 -1.44
CA LEU A 308 -25.28 28.02 -0.70
C LEU A 308 -24.39 27.89 0.54
N ASN A 309 -25.02 27.89 1.71
CA ASN A 309 -24.37 27.75 3.01
C ASN A 309 -25.22 26.84 3.90
N ALA A 310 -24.57 26.04 4.72
CA ALA A 310 -25.23 25.28 5.78
C ALA A 310 -24.62 25.66 7.13
N GLU A 311 -25.44 25.69 8.18
CA GLU A 311 -25.00 25.98 9.54
C GLU A 311 -25.80 25.11 10.52
N ALA A 312 -25.13 24.59 11.56
CA ALA A 312 -25.81 23.89 12.64
C ALA A 312 -26.29 24.91 13.69
N GLN A 313 -27.60 24.99 13.91
CA GLN A 313 -28.22 25.91 14.87
C GLN A 313 -29.24 25.15 15.72
N ASP A 314 -29.05 25.16 17.05
CA ASP A 314 -29.98 24.56 18.02
C ASP A 314 -30.37 23.09 17.74
N GLY A 315 -29.43 22.30 17.19
CA GLY A 315 -29.66 20.89 16.83
C GLY A 315 -30.42 20.68 15.53
N VAL A 316 -30.65 21.74 14.76
CA VAL A 316 -31.20 21.72 13.39
C VAL A 316 -30.09 22.17 12.44
N THR A 317 -29.91 21.45 11.34
CA THR A 317 -29.01 21.91 10.26
C THR A 317 -29.78 22.80 9.31
N LEU A 318 -29.45 24.10 9.31
CA LEU A 318 -30.08 25.12 8.50
C LEU A 318 -29.35 25.28 7.17
N VAL A 319 -30.03 24.99 6.06
CA VAL A 319 -29.48 25.10 4.70
C VAL A 319 -30.06 26.34 4.04
N ARG A 320 -29.21 27.35 3.80
CA ARG A 320 -29.58 28.61 3.15
C ARG A 320 -29.14 28.60 1.70
N VAL A 321 -30.09 28.77 0.78
CA VAL A 321 -29.86 28.79 -0.67
C VAL A 321 -30.40 30.09 -1.27
N VAL A 322 -29.55 30.81 -1.99
CA VAL A 322 -29.91 32.03 -2.71
C VAL A 322 -29.92 31.74 -4.20
N LEU A 323 -31.08 31.94 -4.83
CA LEU A 323 -31.30 31.70 -6.26
C LEU A 323 -31.42 33.02 -7.02
N PRO A 324 -31.02 33.06 -8.31
CA PRO A 324 -31.15 34.25 -9.14
C PRO A 324 -32.59 34.51 -9.61
N ASN A 325 -33.45 33.47 -9.66
CA ASN A 325 -34.80 33.57 -10.22
C ASN A 325 -35.84 32.86 -9.33
N ALA A 326 -36.98 33.54 -9.11
CA ALA A 326 -38.13 33.03 -8.39
C ALA A 326 -38.74 31.75 -8.98
N SER A 327 -38.69 31.58 -10.31
CA SER A 327 -39.32 30.42 -10.97
C SER A 327 -38.68 29.08 -10.59
N ALA A 328 -37.44 29.09 -10.09
CA ALA A 328 -36.71 27.89 -9.70
C ALA A 328 -36.93 27.47 -8.24
N VAL A 329 -37.55 28.32 -7.40
CA VAL A 329 -37.62 28.10 -5.94
C VAL A 329 -38.29 26.78 -5.57
N MET A 330 -39.45 26.47 -6.15
CA MET A 330 -40.19 25.25 -5.80
C MET A 330 -39.51 23.96 -6.29
N PRO A 331 -39.08 23.84 -7.56
CA PRO A 331 -38.34 22.67 -8.03
C PRO A 331 -37.04 22.44 -7.25
N VAL A 332 -36.28 23.51 -6.97
CA VAL A 332 -35.01 23.41 -6.24
C VAL A 332 -35.24 22.97 -4.79
N ARG A 333 -36.25 23.51 -4.12
CA ARG A 333 -36.60 23.09 -2.75
C ARG A 333 -36.89 21.59 -2.69
N GLN A 334 -37.73 21.10 -3.59
CA GLN A 334 -38.09 19.68 -3.64
C GLN A 334 -36.86 18.79 -3.91
N ALA A 335 -35.98 19.19 -4.83
CA ALA A 335 -34.74 18.46 -5.10
C ALA A 335 -33.81 18.40 -3.88
N ILE A 336 -33.68 19.50 -3.13
CA ILE A 336 -32.88 19.54 -1.89
C ILE A 336 -33.47 18.61 -0.84
N ASP A 337 -34.79 18.68 -0.61
CA ASP A 337 -35.48 17.85 0.38
C ASP A 337 -35.32 16.35 0.05
N ASP A 338 -35.53 15.96 -1.21
CA ASP A 338 -35.37 14.57 -1.67
C ASP A 338 -33.93 14.07 -1.53
N TRP A 339 -32.95 14.94 -1.82
CA TRP A 339 -31.53 14.62 -1.68
C TRP A 339 -31.15 14.42 -0.21
N LEU A 340 -31.58 15.33 0.67
CA LEU A 340 -31.32 15.26 2.12
C LEU A 340 -31.92 13.99 2.73
N VAL A 341 -33.17 13.65 2.40
CA VAL A 341 -33.83 12.43 2.90
C VAL A 341 -33.10 11.16 2.44
N ARG A 342 -32.64 11.14 1.18
CA ARG A 342 -31.92 9.98 0.63
C ARG A 342 -30.54 9.81 1.27
N ARG A 343 -29.83 10.92 1.49
CA ARG A 343 -28.44 10.92 1.99
C ARG A 343 -28.36 10.74 3.50
N TYR A 344 -29.30 11.34 4.24
CA TYR A 344 -29.34 11.38 5.70
C TYR A 344 -30.64 10.72 6.19
N SER A 345 -30.70 9.40 6.07
CA SER A 345 -31.95 8.61 6.19
C SER A 345 -32.59 8.62 7.59
N SER A 346 -31.91 9.11 8.63
CA SER A 346 -32.50 9.28 9.96
C SER A 346 -31.58 10.07 10.89
N ARG A 347 -32.07 11.20 11.44
CA ARG A 347 -31.94 11.63 12.87
C ARG A 347 -31.79 13.13 13.07
N GLU A 348 -31.32 13.90 12.09
CA GLU A 348 -31.19 15.35 12.25
C GLU A 348 -32.28 16.09 11.47
N PRO A 349 -33.02 17.02 12.12
CA PRO A 349 -33.93 17.90 11.42
C PRO A 349 -33.13 18.86 10.53
N PHE A 350 -33.51 18.94 9.26
CA PHE A 350 -33.00 19.93 8.33
C PHE A 350 -34.06 21.00 8.11
N GLU A 351 -33.64 22.26 8.07
CA GLU A 351 -34.49 23.37 7.66
C GLU A 351 -33.89 24.00 6.40
N VAL A 352 -34.64 24.02 5.30
CA VAL A 352 -34.19 24.60 4.02
C VAL A 352 -34.84 25.96 3.84
N GLN A 353 -34.01 27.01 3.80
CA GLN A 353 -34.43 28.39 3.54
C GLN A 353 -33.96 28.81 2.15
N LEU A 354 -34.92 29.08 1.26
CA LEU A 354 -34.63 29.64 -0.07
C LEU A 354 -34.97 31.12 -0.10
N SER A 355 -34.06 31.92 -0.65
CA SER A 355 -34.30 33.33 -0.94
C SER A 355 -33.89 33.66 -2.37
N ILE A 356 -34.44 34.77 -2.88
CA ILE A 356 -34.09 35.30 -4.21
C ILE A 356 -33.10 36.42 -3.99
N GLY A 357 -31.89 36.27 -4.54
CA GLY A 357 -30.88 37.32 -4.52
C GLY A 357 -31.17 38.30 -5.65
N ALA A 358 -31.38 39.57 -5.33
CA ALA A 358 -31.28 40.60 -6.35
C ALA A 358 -29.81 40.70 -6.75
N GLU A 359 -29.50 40.61 -8.05
CA GLU A 359 -28.18 40.99 -8.56
C GLU A 359 -27.90 42.43 -8.11
N GLY A 360 -26.98 42.57 -7.15
CA GLY A 360 -26.52 43.85 -6.61
C GLY A 360 -25.43 44.45 -7.48
#